data_AF-A0A0S8HG54-F1
#
_entry.id   AF-A0A0S8HG54-F1
#
_cell.length_a   1.000
_cell.length_b   1.000
_cell.length_c   1.000
_cell.angle_alpha   90.00
_cell.angle_beta   90.00
_cell.angle_gamma   90.00
#
_symmetry.space_group_name_H-M   'P 1'
#
loop_
_entity.id
_entity.type
_entity.pdbx_description
1 polymer ?
#
loop_
_entity_poly.entity_id
_entity_poly.type
_entity_poly.pdbx_seq_one_letter_code
_entity_poly.pdbx_strand_id
1 'polypeptide(L)' 'TSTEIQAWEQKRKELNGWIHMRASEGMGSKVASDYYIVGIPIMILINAKTKEIIALPENTDQLNKLLEISD' A
#
# COMPACT_ATOMS: atom_id res chain seq x y z
N THR A 1 15.78 7.11 -7.35
CA THR A 1 16.54 7.91 -8.33
C THR A 1 15.60 8.45 -9.41
N SER A 2 16.02 9.45 -10.21
CA SER A 2 15.16 10.01 -11.29
C SER A 2 14.69 8.93 -12.28
N THR A 3 15.57 7.98 -12.60
CA THR A 3 15.30 6.83 -13.46
C THR A 3 14.24 5.88 -12.89
N GLU A 4 14.34 5.55 -11.59
CA GLU A 4 13.33 4.72 -10.91
C GLU A 4 11.96 5.39 -10.88
N ILE A 5 11.91 6.71 -10.71
CA ILE A 5 10.65 7.47 -10.73
C ILE A 5 10.00 7.37 -12.11
N GLN A 6 10.77 7.59 -13.18
CA GLN A 6 10.25 7.46 -14.55
C GLN A 6 9.78 6.03 -14.85
N ALA A 7 10.52 5.01 -14.43
CA ALA A 7 10.12 3.61 -14.58
C ALA A 7 8.79 3.32 -13.84
N TRP A 8 8.65 3.82 -12.61
CA TRP A 8 7.42 3.71 -11.82
C TRP A 8 6.23 4.43 -12.49
N GLU A 9 6.46 5.62 -13.02
CA GLU A 9 5.46 6.43 -13.74
C GLU A 9 4.90 5.74 -14.98
N GLN A 10 5.73 4.96 -15.69
CA GLN A 10 5.24 4.14 -16.80
C GLN A 10 4.52 2.89 -16.30
N LYS A 11 5.10 2.18 -15.32
CA LYS A 11 4.54 0.92 -14.83
C LYS A 11 3.16 1.08 -14.22
N ARG A 12 2.91 2.18 -13.49
CA ARG A 12 1.60 2.43 -12.86
C ARG A 12 0.45 2.55 -13.87
N LYS A 13 0.72 2.91 -15.12
CA LYS A 13 -0.32 3.02 -16.17
C LYS A 13 -0.88 1.65 -16.59
N GLU A 14 -0.15 0.57 -16.31
CA GLU A 14 -0.58 -0.80 -16.61
C GLU A 14 -1.45 -1.40 -15.49
N LEU A 15 -1.48 -0.75 -14.31
CA LEU A 15 -2.13 -1.27 -13.10
C LEU A 15 -3.54 -0.68 -12.94
N ASN A 16 -4.43 -1.09 -13.84
CA ASN A 16 -5.83 -0.65 -13.82
C ASN A 16 -6.52 -1.03 -12.50
N GLY A 17 -7.34 -0.13 -11.97
CA GLY A 17 -8.07 -0.32 -10.71
C GLY A 17 -7.29 0.08 -9.44
N TRP A 18 -6.02 0.44 -9.57
CA TRP A 18 -5.20 0.90 -8.44
C TRP A 18 -5.05 2.42 -8.44
N ILE A 19 -5.18 3.03 -7.26
CA ILE A 19 -4.83 4.43 -7.03
C ILE A 19 -3.37 4.48 -6.57
N HIS A 20 -2.53 5.10 -7.38
CA HIS A 20 -1.10 5.24 -7.08
C HIS A 20 -0.80 6.61 -6.49
N MET A 21 -0.19 6.64 -5.32
CA MET A 21 0.32 7.86 -4.69
C MET A 21 1.82 7.73 -4.44
N ARG A 22 2.55 8.83 -4.65
CA ARG A 22 3.97 8.93 -4.33
C ARG A 22 4.17 10.06 -3.33
N ALA A 23 4.65 9.72 -2.14
CA ALA A 23 5.12 10.73 -1.20
C ALA A 23 6.52 11.20 -1.63
N SER A 24 6.65 12.48 -2.00
CA SER A 24 7.94 13.05 -2.45
C SER A 24 9.04 12.97 -1.39
N GLU A 25 8.65 12.99 -0.11
CA GLU A 25 9.53 12.91 1.07
C GLU A 25 9.85 11.46 1.48
N GLY A 26 9.29 10.46 0.80
CA GLY A 26 9.51 9.05 1.11
C GLY A 26 9.09 8.68 2.54
N MET A 27 9.98 8.01 3.27
CA MET A 27 9.76 7.60 4.67
C MET A 27 9.59 8.78 5.63
N GLY A 28 10.05 10.00 5.27
CA GLY A 28 9.86 11.20 6.09
C GLY A 28 8.48 11.84 5.94
N SER A 29 7.61 11.29 5.08
CA SER A 29 6.31 11.89 4.78
C SER A 29 5.30 11.74 5.91
N LYS A 30 4.35 12.68 5.98
CA LYS A 30 3.23 12.62 6.94
C LYS A 30 2.48 11.29 6.88
N VAL A 31 2.25 10.74 5.68
CA VAL A 31 1.55 9.46 5.52
C VAL A 31 2.32 8.28 6.12
N ALA A 32 3.65 8.26 6.02
CA ALA A 32 4.46 7.22 6.67
C ALA A 32 4.38 7.35 8.21
N SER A 33 4.38 8.58 8.73
CA SER A 33 4.23 8.85 10.16
C SER A 33 2.84 8.49 10.69
N ASP A 34 1.77 8.88 9.99
CA ASP A 34 0.38 8.66 10.43
C ASP A 34 0.06 7.16 10.56
N TYR A 35 0.67 6.33 9.71
CA TYR A 35 0.49 4.87 9.70
C TYR A 35 1.63 4.12 10.40
N TYR A 36 2.52 4.80 11.13
CA TYR A 36 3.67 4.20 11.83
C TYR A 36 4.48 3.23 10.94
N ILE A 37 4.71 3.60 9.68
CA ILE A 37 5.46 2.77 8.73
C ILE A 37 6.94 2.78 9.12
N VAL A 38 7.40 1.68 9.71
CA VAL A 38 8.80 1.49 10.14
C VAL A 38 9.67 0.77 9.10
N GLY A 39 9.06 0.22 8.04
CA GLY A 39 9.76 -0.51 6.98
C GLY A 39 8.90 -0.68 5.73
N ILE A 40 9.58 -0.92 4.61
CA ILE A 40 8.96 -1.16 3.29
C ILE A 40 9.55 -2.46 2.69
N PRO A 41 8.74 -3.27 1.97
CA PRO A 41 7.32 -3.10 1.70
C PRO A 41 6.42 -3.45 2.90
N ILE A 42 5.23 -2.85 2.96
CA ILE A 42 4.17 -3.17 3.94
C ILE A 42 2.81 -3.20 3.22
N MET A 43 1.92 -4.09 3.64
CA MET A 43 0.50 -4.06 3.27
C MET A 43 -0.36 -3.86 4.51
N ILE A 44 -1.39 -3.02 4.37
CA ILE A 44 -2.36 -2.72 5.41
C ILE A 44 -3.74 -2.98 4.84
N LEU A 45 -4.50 -3.86 5.49
CA LEU A 45 -5.90 -4.11 5.15
C LEU A 45 -6.78 -3.29 6.08
N ILE A 46 -7.69 -2.49 5.51
CA ILE A 46 -8.53 -1.53 6.24
C ILE A 46 -10.00 -1.84 5.96
N ASN A 47 -10.83 -1.83 7.00
CA ASN A 47 -12.27 -1.92 6.84
C ASN A 47 -12.83 -0.63 6.20
N ALA A 48 -13.50 -0.75 5.05
CA ALA A 48 -13.99 0.42 4.33
C ALA A 48 -15.06 1.23 5.08
N LYS A 49 -15.81 0.61 6.01
CA LYS A 49 -16.87 1.27 6.80
C LYS A 49 -16.32 1.89 8.07
N THR A 50 -15.60 1.12 8.90
CA THR A 50 -15.10 1.60 10.21
C THR A 50 -13.79 2.36 10.11
N LYS A 51 -13.06 2.23 8.99
CA LYS A 51 -11.72 2.79 8.76
C LYS A 51 -10.64 2.21 9.69
N GLU A 52 -10.93 1.10 10.36
CA GLU A 52 -9.98 0.43 11.23
C GLU A 52 -9.05 -0.48 10.44
N ILE A 53 -7.81 -0.61 10.90
CA ILE A 53 -6.86 -1.61 10.40
C ILE A 53 -7.33 -2.98 10.88
N ILE A 54 -7.59 -3.89 9.95
CA ILE A 54 -8.07 -5.25 10.26
C ILE A 54 -6.97 -6.30 10.14
N ALA A 55 -5.92 -6.05 9.34
CA ALA A 55 -4.78 -6.95 9.22
C ALA A 55 -3.54 -6.28 8.60
N LEU A 56 -2.38 -6.89 8.83
CA LEU A 56 -1.08 -6.54 8.23
C LEU A 56 -0.50 -7.77 7.49
N PRO A 57 -1.05 -8.15 6.32
CA PRO A 57 -0.59 -9.33 5.60
C PRO A 57 0.83 -9.12 5.07
N GLU A 58 1.67 -10.15 5.17
CA GLU A 58 3.06 -10.10 4.70
C GLU A 58 3.18 -10.35 3.19
N ASN A 59 2.19 -10.99 2.59
CA ASN A 59 2.16 -11.35 1.18
C ASN A 59 0.73 -11.54 0.65
N THR A 60 0.61 -11.72 -0.66
CA THR A 60 -0.68 -11.87 -1.36
C THR A 60 -1.45 -13.11 -0.94
N ASP A 61 -0.77 -14.20 -0.57
CA ASP A 61 -1.43 -15.44 -0.17
C ASP A 61 -2.14 -15.26 1.18
N GLN A 62 -1.49 -14.57 2.13
CA GLN A 62 -2.14 -14.19 3.40
C GLN A 62 -3.29 -13.22 3.16
N LEU A 63 -3.12 -12.23 2.28
CA LEU A 63 -4.20 -11.30 1.93
C LEU A 63 -5.42 -12.03 1.37
N ASN A 64 -5.23 -12.94 0.41
CA ASN A 64 -6.33 -13.69 -0.20
C ASN A 64 -7.11 -14.51 0.82
N LYS A 65 -6.42 -15.19 1.75
CA LYS A 65 -7.07 -15.92 2.85
C LYS A 65 -7.93 -15.02 3.74
N LEU A 66 -7.47 -13.79 4.01
CA LEU A 66 -8.24 -12.83 4.81
C LEU A 66 -9.49 -12.32 4.07
N LEU A 67 -9.41 -12.20 2.74
CA LEU A 67 -10.53 -11.77 1.90
C LEU A 67 -11.59 -12.86 1.73
N GLU A 68 -11.17 -14.13 1.63
CA GLU A 68 -12.08 -15.29 1.52
C GLU A 68 -12.95 -15.51 2.76
N ILE A 69 -12.55 -14.99 3.92
CA ILE A 69 -13.28 -15.11 5.19
C ILE A 69 -14.38 -14.04 5.34
N SER A 70 -14.46 -13.07 4.42
CA SER A 70 -15.29 -11.86 4.56
C SER A 70 -16.69 -11.96 3.91
N ASP A 71 -17.32 -13.14 3.92
CA ASP A 71 -18.73 -13.37 3.53
C ASP A 71 -19.65 -13.58 4.74
#